data_AF-N6T1D0-F1
#
_entry.id   AF-N6T1D0-F1
#
_cell.length_a   1.000
_cell.length_b   1.000
_cell.length_c   1.000
_cell.angle_alpha   90.00
_cell.angle_beta   90.00
_cell.angle_gamma   90.00
#
_symmetry.space_group_name_H-M   'P 1'
#
loop_
_entity.id
_entity.type
_entity.pdbx_description
1 polymer ?
#
loop_
_entity_poly.entity_id
_entity_poly.type
_entity_poly.pdbx_seq_one_letter_code
_entity_poly.pdbx_strand_id
1 'polypeptide(L)'
;MESTGYNMKNSSPDMQEERAHRKMHELFMQVLKNRDLSRAGDLFSVPDAVIVNDLTNVIKEITTVASLPDYVNNDNDQSVVEICITRVTSCIRETGSIEQHCDALVNLLESCLHHNLQVSNRDEDPPHAKISSDIISCIFL
;
A
#
# COMPACT_ATOMS: atom_id res chain seq x y z
N MET A 1 2.37 47.12 -34.72
CA MET A 1 2.65 45.81 -35.34
C MET A 1 4.03 45.42 -34.85
N GLU A 2 4.30 44.39 -34.04
CA GLU A 2 3.55 43.35 -33.36
C GLU A 2 4.35 43.05 -32.08
N SER A 3 3.71 43.02 -30.90
CA SER A 3 4.32 42.48 -29.69
C SER A 3 3.99 40.99 -29.63
N THR A 4 4.94 40.16 -30.04
CA THR A 4 4.86 38.70 -29.95
C THR A 4 4.79 38.27 -28.48
N GLY A 5 3.61 37.81 -28.07
CA GLY A 5 3.39 37.16 -26.79
C GLY A 5 4.13 35.82 -26.76
N TYR A 6 5.09 35.69 -25.85
CA TYR A 6 5.63 34.39 -25.47
C TYR A 6 4.55 33.63 -24.69
N ASN A 7 3.89 32.71 -25.38
CA ASN A 7 2.92 31.78 -24.81
C ASN A 7 3.70 30.71 -24.01
N MET A 8 3.75 30.87 -22.70
CA MET A 8 4.42 29.94 -21.78
C MET A 8 3.49 28.73 -21.51
N LYS A 9 3.25 27.93 -22.55
CA LYS A 9 2.62 26.61 -22.44
C LYS A 9 3.56 25.59 -23.07
N ASN A 10 4.51 25.11 -22.29
CA ASN A 10 5.23 23.85 -22.55
C ASN A 10 5.79 23.36 -21.21
N SER A 11 4.92 22.79 -20.37
CA SER A 11 5.34 21.96 -19.25
C SER A 11 5.54 20.54 -19.77
N SER A 12 6.79 20.05 -19.74
CA SER A 12 7.19 18.71 -20.21
C SER A 12 6.39 17.58 -19.53
N PRO A 13 6.08 16.48 -20.26
CA PRO A 13 5.37 15.32 -19.72
C PRO A 13 6.01 14.72 -18.47
N ASP A 14 7.36 14.70 -18.41
CA ASP A 14 8.14 14.11 -17.31
C ASP A 14 7.86 14.75 -15.93
N MET A 15 7.53 16.05 -15.89
CA MET A 15 7.19 16.74 -14.63
C MET A 15 5.79 16.41 -14.11
N GLN A 16 4.90 15.90 -14.97
CA GLN A 16 3.57 15.46 -14.56
C GLN A 16 3.60 14.01 -14.05
N GLU A 17 4.45 13.17 -14.65
CA GLU A 17 4.65 11.79 -14.23
C GLU A 17 5.36 11.69 -12.86
N GLU A 18 6.27 12.61 -12.54
CA GLU A 18 6.93 12.69 -11.23
C GLU A 18 6.00 13.18 -10.10
N ARG A 19 4.94 13.92 -10.43
CA ARG A 19 3.90 14.34 -9.47
C ARG A 19 2.86 13.25 -9.20
N ALA A 20 2.64 12.33 -10.13
CA ALA A 20 1.71 11.22 -9.97
C ALA A 20 2.23 10.18 -8.95
N HIS A 21 3.54 10.17 -8.66
CA HIS A 21 4.18 9.20 -7.78
C HIS A 21 4.22 9.59 -6.27
N ARG A 22 3.47 10.62 -5.83
CA ARG A 22 3.74 11.31 -4.54
C ARG A 22 2.60 11.51 -3.56
N LYS A 23 1.42 10.94 -3.76
CA LYS A 23 0.39 10.99 -2.70
C LYS A 23 0.24 9.63 -2.05
N MET A 24 1.07 9.46 -1.03
CA MET A 24 0.77 8.58 0.08
C MET A 24 0.62 9.49 1.29
N HIS A 25 -0.50 9.38 2.00
CA HIS A 25 -0.74 10.14 3.21
C HIS A 25 0.45 10.02 4.18
N GLU A 26 0.79 11.12 4.84
CA GLU A 26 2.01 11.23 5.65
C GLU A 26 2.11 10.14 6.72
N LEU A 27 0.98 9.76 7.33
CA LEU A 27 0.96 8.68 8.32
C LEU A 27 1.32 7.31 7.72
N PHE A 28 0.88 6.98 6.51
CA PHE A 28 1.32 5.75 5.85
C PHE A 28 2.82 5.83 5.53
N MET A 29 3.34 6.99 5.16
CA MET A 29 4.78 7.18 4.97
C MET A 29 5.56 6.96 6.27
N GLN A 30 5.09 7.50 7.40
CA GLN A 30 5.72 7.31 8.70
C GLN A 30 5.69 5.83 9.12
N VAL A 31 4.54 5.18 9.02
CA VAL A 31 4.38 3.78 9.47
C VAL A 31 5.09 2.81 8.52
N LEU A 32 4.88 2.91 7.20
CA LEU A 32 5.49 1.99 6.24
C LEU A 32 6.96 2.31 5.99
N LYS A 33 7.35 3.54 5.66
CA LYS A 33 8.76 3.80 5.27
C LYS A 33 9.69 3.92 6.46
N ASN A 34 9.25 4.57 7.54
CA ASN A 34 10.10 4.75 8.72
C ASN A 34 9.92 3.62 9.74
N ARG A 35 9.04 2.65 9.46
CA ARG A 35 8.73 1.52 10.33
C ARG A 35 8.28 1.94 11.73
N ASP A 36 7.60 3.08 11.82
CA ASP A 36 7.22 3.70 13.09
C ASP A 36 5.87 3.17 13.59
N LEU A 37 5.91 2.07 14.33
CA LEU A 37 4.72 1.47 14.95
C LEU A 37 4.04 2.38 15.97
N SER A 38 4.74 3.37 16.54
CA SER A 38 4.13 4.28 17.52
C SER A 38 3.03 5.15 16.89
N ARG A 39 3.08 5.35 15.57
CA ARG A 39 2.10 6.08 14.77
C ARG A 39 1.00 5.21 14.15
N ALA A 40 1.10 3.89 14.27
CA ALA A 40 0.24 2.95 13.54
C ALA A 40 -1.24 3.08 13.96
N GLY A 41 -1.51 3.35 15.24
CA GLY A 41 -2.87 3.58 15.74
C GLY A 41 -3.56 4.81 15.12
N ASP A 42 -2.79 5.83 14.76
CA ASP A 42 -3.33 7.08 14.20
C ASP A 42 -3.88 6.90 12.78
N LEU A 43 -3.47 5.84 12.07
CA LEU A 43 -4.00 5.49 10.74
C LEU A 43 -5.53 5.30 10.77
N PHE A 44 -6.06 4.77 11.87
CA PHE A 44 -7.50 4.51 12.03
C PHE A 44 -8.31 5.76 12.37
N SER A 45 -7.65 6.87 12.72
CA SER A 45 -8.31 8.17 12.93
C SER A 45 -8.42 8.98 11.64
N VAL A 46 -7.73 8.58 10.55
CA VAL A 46 -7.77 9.27 9.27
C VAL A 46 -9.05 8.90 8.52
N PRO A 47 -9.88 9.86 8.05
CA PRO A 47 -11.08 9.55 7.28
C PRO A 47 -10.76 8.84 5.95
N ASP A 48 -11.59 7.87 5.56
CA ASP A 48 -11.39 7.07 4.34
C ASP A 48 -11.30 7.94 3.08
N ALA A 49 -12.15 8.97 2.99
CA ALA A 49 -12.16 9.92 1.87
C ALA A 49 -10.83 10.67 1.67
N VAL A 50 -9.97 10.74 2.70
CA VAL A 50 -8.65 11.36 2.63
C VAL A 50 -7.61 10.41 2.01
N ILE A 51 -7.73 9.11 2.27
CA ILE A 51 -6.68 8.12 1.94
C ILE A 51 -7.04 7.20 0.78
N VAL A 52 -8.32 7.12 0.39
CA VAL A 52 -8.80 6.17 -0.63
C VAL A 52 -8.00 6.27 -1.93
N ASN A 53 -7.64 7.47 -2.38
CA ASN A 53 -6.88 7.66 -3.62
C ASN A 53 -5.39 7.33 -3.51
N ASP A 54 -4.89 7.13 -2.28
CA ASP A 54 -3.49 6.84 -2.00
C ASP A 54 -3.24 5.32 -1.88
N LEU A 55 -4.29 4.51 -1.66
CA LEU A 55 -4.15 3.10 -1.29
C LEU A 55 -3.38 2.27 -2.31
N THR A 56 -3.49 2.56 -3.60
CA THR A 56 -2.70 1.89 -4.64
C THR A 56 -1.20 2.03 -4.39
N ASN A 57 -0.74 3.20 -3.96
CA ASN A 57 0.67 3.43 -3.64
C ASN A 57 1.04 2.77 -2.31
N VAL A 58 0.12 2.76 -1.34
CA VAL A 58 0.29 2.07 -0.05
C VAL A 58 0.51 0.57 -0.28
N ILE A 59 -0.32 -0.07 -1.11
CA ILE A 59 -0.22 -1.51 -1.44
C ILE A 59 1.10 -1.84 -2.13
N LYS A 60 1.58 -0.97 -3.04
CA LYS A 60 2.89 -1.13 -3.69
C LYS A 60 4.05 -1.06 -2.69
N GLU A 61 3.97 -0.15 -1.73
CA GLU A 61 4.99 -0.06 -0.68
C GLU A 61 4.92 -1.27 0.26
N ILE A 62 3.72 -1.72 0.64
CA ILE A 62 3.53 -2.98 1.40
C ILE A 62 4.20 -4.15 0.66
N THR A 63 3.98 -4.26 -0.65
CA THR A 63 4.62 -5.30 -1.48
C THR A 63 6.14 -5.23 -1.37
N THR A 64 6.71 -4.02 -1.48
CA THR A 64 8.16 -3.80 -1.35
C THR A 64 8.70 -4.27 0.00
N VAL A 65 7.99 -3.97 1.10
CA VAL A 65 8.38 -4.41 2.46
C VAL A 65 8.24 -5.92 2.62
N ALA A 66 7.11 -6.50 2.20
CA ALA A 66 6.83 -7.93 2.34
C ALA A 66 7.74 -8.82 1.48
N SER A 67 8.33 -8.27 0.40
CA SER A 67 9.30 -8.98 -0.45
C SER A 67 10.73 -8.93 0.09
N LEU A 68 11.01 -8.27 1.22
CA LEU A 68 12.36 -8.21 1.77
C LEU A 68 12.85 -9.62 2.19
N PRO A 69 14.14 -9.96 1.94
CA PRO A 69 14.66 -11.28 2.26
C PRO A 69 14.54 -11.68 3.74
N ASP A 70 14.61 -10.71 4.65
CA ASP A 70 14.52 -10.89 6.10
C ASP A 70 13.12 -10.69 6.66
N TYR A 71 12.12 -10.39 5.82
CA TYR A 71 10.74 -10.10 6.26
C TYR A 71 10.17 -11.17 7.19
N VAL A 72 10.38 -12.46 6.86
CA VAL A 72 9.88 -13.61 7.65
C VAL A 72 10.44 -13.64 9.07
N ASN A 73 11.57 -12.99 9.34
CA ASN A 73 12.21 -12.94 10.65
C ASN A 73 12.20 -11.54 11.27
N ASN A 74 11.51 -10.58 10.65
CA ASN A 74 11.43 -9.20 11.10
C ASN A 74 10.02 -8.87 11.60
N ASP A 75 9.80 -9.08 12.90
CA ASP A 75 8.50 -8.89 13.57
C ASP A 75 7.97 -7.45 13.43
N ASN A 76 8.87 -6.47 13.37
CA ASN A 76 8.50 -5.07 13.24
C ASN A 76 7.94 -4.77 11.84
N ASP A 77 8.60 -5.27 10.79
CA ASP A 77 8.10 -5.14 9.41
C ASP A 77 6.78 -5.89 9.22
N GLN A 78 6.66 -7.09 9.82
CA GLN A 78 5.40 -7.85 9.79
C GLN A 78 4.25 -7.09 10.45
N SER A 79 4.47 -6.54 11.64
CA SER A 79 3.46 -5.76 12.38
C SER A 79 3.05 -4.51 11.60
N VAL A 80 4.01 -3.81 11.00
CA VAL A 80 3.76 -2.63 10.15
C VAL A 80 2.89 -3.00 8.94
N VAL A 81 3.22 -4.10 8.26
CA VAL A 81 2.47 -4.58 7.09
C VAL A 81 1.06 -5.00 7.48
N GLU A 82 0.89 -5.78 8.55
CA GLU A 82 -0.41 -6.26 9.03
C GLU A 82 -1.37 -5.11 9.35
N ILE A 83 -0.89 -4.11 10.10
CA ILE A 83 -1.69 -2.93 10.44
C ILE A 83 -2.06 -2.15 9.18
N CYS A 84 -1.13 -1.97 8.25
CA CYS A 84 -1.40 -1.24 7.01
C CYS A 84 -2.37 -1.99 6.10
N ILE A 85 -2.28 -3.32 5.99
CA ILE A 85 -3.24 -4.14 5.25
C ILE A 85 -4.62 -4.05 5.87
N THR A 86 -4.71 -4.16 7.20
CA THR A 86 -5.99 -4.01 7.92
C THR A 86 -6.64 -2.67 7.59
N ARG A 87 -5.86 -1.58 7.63
CA ARG A 87 -6.39 -0.24 7.32
C ARG A 87 -6.78 -0.09 5.86
N VAL A 88 -5.95 -0.57 4.94
CA VAL A 88 -6.21 -0.52 3.49
C VAL A 88 -7.48 -1.27 3.14
N THR A 89 -7.59 -2.54 3.55
CA THR A 89 -8.74 -3.40 3.21
C THR A 89 -10.04 -2.89 3.84
N SER A 90 -9.98 -2.35 5.07
CA SER A 90 -11.10 -1.65 5.69
C SER A 90 -11.55 -0.44 4.86
N CYS A 91 -10.62 0.44 4.49
CA CYS A 91 -10.96 1.62 3.68
C CYS A 91 -11.59 1.23 2.34
N ILE A 92 -11.02 0.25 1.62
CA ILE A 92 -11.53 -0.22 0.33
C ILE A 92 -12.97 -0.71 0.44
N ARG A 93 -13.28 -1.47 1.50
CA ARG A 93 -14.61 -2.01 1.77
C ARG A 93 -15.63 -0.91 2.04
N GLU A 94 -15.29 0.02 2.93
CA GLU A 94 -16.18 1.13 3.32
C GLU A 94 -16.44 2.10 2.16
N THR A 95 -15.45 2.33 1.29
CA THR A 95 -15.62 3.22 0.13
C THR A 95 -16.12 2.51 -1.12
N GLY A 96 -16.25 1.18 -1.11
CA GLY A 96 -16.62 0.39 -2.30
C GLY A 96 -15.65 0.57 -3.47
N SER A 97 -14.36 0.80 -3.20
CA SER A 97 -13.37 1.19 -4.21
C SER A 97 -12.48 0.05 -4.70
N ILE A 98 -12.94 -1.20 -4.58
CA ILE A 98 -12.14 -2.39 -4.94
C ILE A 98 -11.61 -2.33 -6.38
N GLU A 99 -12.43 -1.91 -7.34
CA GLU A 99 -12.04 -1.82 -8.75
C GLU A 99 -10.87 -0.87 -8.98
N GLN A 100 -10.75 0.21 -8.18
CA GLN A 100 -9.66 1.19 -8.28
C GLN A 100 -8.32 0.62 -7.83
N HIS A 101 -8.32 -0.38 -6.94
CA HIS A 101 -7.11 -0.89 -6.29
C HIS A 101 -6.83 -2.37 -6.60
N CYS A 102 -7.72 -3.04 -7.34
CA CYS A 102 -7.68 -4.47 -7.60
C CYS A 102 -6.34 -4.92 -8.19
N ASP A 103 -5.82 -4.21 -9.20
CA ASP A 103 -4.53 -4.55 -9.82
C ASP A 103 -3.38 -4.57 -8.80
N ALA A 104 -3.34 -3.61 -7.87
CA ALA A 104 -2.32 -3.59 -6.84
C ALA A 104 -2.49 -4.71 -5.81
N LEU A 105 -3.73 -5.03 -5.43
CA LEU A 105 -4.05 -6.14 -4.53
C LEU A 105 -3.65 -7.49 -5.13
N VAL A 106 -3.97 -7.71 -6.41
CA VAL A 106 -3.61 -8.93 -7.13
C VAL A 106 -2.08 -9.07 -7.26
N ASN A 107 -1.37 -7.98 -7.57
CA ASN A 107 0.10 -7.99 -7.60
C ASN A 107 0.71 -8.32 -6.22
N LEU A 108 0.16 -7.79 -5.13
CA LEU A 108 0.61 -8.14 -3.78
C LEU A 108 0.34 -9.61 -3.47
N LEU A 109 -0.83 -10.13 -3.83
CA LEU A 109 -1.16 -11.54 -3.68
C LEU A 109 -0.17 -12.42 -4.46
N GLU A 110 0.07 -12.11 -5.74
CA GLU A 110 1.04 -12.82 -6.58
C GLU A 110 2.44 -12.80 -5.96
N SER A 111 2.89 -11.65 -5.43
CA SER A 111 4.15 -11.58 -4.69
C SER A 111 4.17 -12.53 -3.51
N CYS A 112 3.08 -12.65 -2.74
CA CYS A 112 3.02 -13.55 -1.59
C CYS A 112 3.09 -15.02 -2.01
N LEU A 113 2.48 -15.40 -3.13
CA LEU A 113 2.50 -16.78 -3.66
C LEU A 113 3.91 -17.25 -4.07
N HIS A 114 4.85 -16.33 -4.28
CA HIS A 114 6.26 -16.67 -4.51
C HIS A 114 7.02 -17.07 -3.23
N HIS A 115 6.40 -16.93 -2.06
CA HIS A 115 6.95 -17.35 -0.76
C HIS A 115 6.29 -18.64 -0.26
N ASN A 116 6.92 -19.30 0.71
CA ASN A 116 6.37 -20.51 1.29
C ASN A 116 5.14 -20.18 2.18
N LEU A 117 3.97 -20.66 1.76
CA LEU A 117 2.70 -20.46 2.47
C LEU A 117 2.32 -21.61 3.40
N GLN A 118 3.14 -22.66 3.48
CA GLN A 118 2.86 -23.81 4.33
C GLN A 118 3.02 -23.45 5.81
N VAL A 119 2.04 -23.86 6.61
CA VAL A 119 2.06 -23.73 8.07
C VAL A 119 3.32 -24.40 8.60
N SER A 120 4.09 -23.67 9.40
CA SER A 120 5.29 -24.22 10.04
C SER A 120 4.90 -25.08 11.25
N ASN A 121 5.84 -25.86 11.80
CA ASN A 121 5.61 -26.70 12.99
C ASN A 121 5.24 -25.93 14.28
N ARG A 122 5.03 -24.61 14.21
CA ARG A 122 4.68 -23.73 15.33
C ARG A 122 3.18 -23.38 15.40
N ASP A 123 2.32 -24.02 14.59
CA ASP A 123 0.88 -23.71 14.48
C ASP A 123 0.59 -22.23 14.14
N GLU A 124 1.57 -21.53 13.59
CA GLU A 124 1.43 -20.14 13.14
C GLU A 124 1.57 -20.07 11.62
N ASP A 125 0.59 -19.42 10.99
CA ASP A 125 0.62 -19.14 9.56
C ASP A 125 1.83 -18.25 9.22
N PRO A 126 2.59 -18.56 8.15
CA PRO A 126 3.67 -17.68 7.72
C PRO A 126 3.11 -16.30 7.37
N PRO A 127 3.89 -15.22 7.50
CA PRO A 127 3.37 -13.87 7.35
C PRO A 127 2.77 -13.62 5.96
N HIS A 128 3.32 -14.22 4.90
CA HIS A 128 2.74 -14.15 3.55
C HIS A 128 1.38 -14.86 3.42
N ALA A 129 1.10 -15.90 4.21
CA ALA A 129 -0.21 -16.56 4.22
C ALA A 129 -1.27 -15.68 4.87
N LYS A 130 -0.92 -14.97 5.97
CA LYS A 130 -1.80 -13.98 6.62
C LYS A 130 -2.16 -12.86 5.64
N ILE A 131 -1.17 -12.26 4.97
CA ILE A 131 -1.39 -11.25 3.92
C ILE A 131 -2.32 -11.80 2.83
N SER A 132 -2.02 -12.99 2.30
CA SER A 132 -2.81 -13.58 1.22
C SER A 132 -4.27 -13.78 1.62
N SER A 133 -4.51 -14.24 2.86
CA SER A 133 -5.86 -14.41 3.42
C SER A 133 -6.64 -13.09 3.45
N ASP A 134 -6.01 -12.01 3.94
CA ASP A 134 -6.65 -10.68 4.00
C ASP A 134 -6.98 -10.13 2.62
N ILE A 135 -6.07 -10.29 1.66
CA ILE A 135 -6.26 -9.82 0.28
C ILE A 135 -7.35 -10.60 -0.44
N ILE A 136 -7.36 -11.93 -0.33
CA ILE A 136 -8.43 -12.77 -0.88
C ILE A 136 -9.78 -12.39 -0.26
N SER A 137 -9.81 -12.20 1.06
CA SER A 137 -11.02 -11.77 1.77
C SER A 137 -11.48 -10.39 1.28
N CYS A 138 -10.56 -9.44 1.06
CA CYS A 138 -10.92 -8.12 0.54
C CYS A 138 -11.46 -8.14 -0.90
N ILE A 139 -10.99 -9.07 -1.74
CA ILE A 139 -11.41 -9.18 -3.13
C ILE A 139 -12.76 -9.90 -3.26
N PHE A 140 -13.02 -10.93 -2.44
CA PHE A 140 -14.14 -11.85 -2.65
C PHE A 140 -15.22 -11.84 -1.57
N LEU A 141 -14.99 -11.25 -0.38
CA LEU A 141 -15.91 -11.26 0.77
C LEU A 141 -16.28 -9.85 1.22
#